data_AF-A0A5C4W3N1-F1
#
_entry.id   AF-A0A5C4W3N1-F1
#
_cell.length_a   1.000
_cell.length_b   1.000
_cell.length_c   1.000
_cell.angle_alpha   90.00
_cell.angle_beta   90.00
_cell.angle_gamma   90.00
#
_symmetry.space_group_name_H-M   'P 1'
#
loop_
_entity.id
_entity.type
_entity.pdbx_description
1 polymer ?
#
loop_
_entity_poly.entity_id
_entity_poly.type
_entity_poly.pdbx_seq_one_letter_code
_entity_poly.pdbx_strand_id
1 'polypeptide(L)'
;MSGPDDAERSVAPPATPSWLTTPCPSWCRRAHGEDDHPEDRYHQSESTILVAVAGSGDTVPVSASLVPVTLVVRVGQYPDAATWVLVEPAEGRHPRIALSPESARDLAAALLAQVDGLAGGDLGAGASDPRDR
;
A
#
# COMPACT_ATOMS: atom_id res chain seq x y z
N MET A 1 -52.94 4.68 -15.24
CA MET A 1 -52.84 5.20 -13.86
C MET A 1 -51.39 5.53 -13.62
N SER A 2 -51.05 6.82 -13.66
CA SER A 2 -49.70 7.32 -13.40
C SER A 2 -49.50 7.40 -11.89
N GLY A 3 -48.56 6.64 -11.34
CA GLY A 3 -48.06 6.81 -9.98
C GLY A 3 -46.91 7.82 -9.98
N PRO A 4 -46.84 8.74 -9.00
CA PRO A 4 -45.90 9.86 -9.03
C PRO A 4 -44.51 9.45 -8.53
N ASP A 5 -43.52 10.07 -9.15
CA ASP A 5 -42.25 10.55 -8.56
C ASP A 5 -41.53 9.61 -7.59
N ASP A 6 -40.57 8.84 -8.14
CA ASP A 6 -39.33 8.52 -7.44
C ASP A 6 -38.62 9.84 -7.12
N ALA A 7 -39.08 10.49 -6.05
CA ALA A 7 -38.36 11.59 -5.43
C ALA A 7 -37.01 11.04 -5.00
N GLU A 8 -35.99 11.33 -5.81
CA GLU A 8 -34.59 11.21 -5.45
C GLU A 8 -34.45 11.77 -4.03
N ARG A 9 -34.35 10.88 -3.04
CA ARG A 9 -33.96 11.25 -1.69
C ARG A 9 -32.56 11.83 -1.85
N SER A 10 -32.50 13.15 -1.91
CA SER A 10 -31.28 13.90 -1.69
C SER A 10 -30.81 13.53 -0.30
N VAL A 11 -29.92 12.55 -0.23
CA VAL A 11 -29.20 12.22 0.99
C VAL A 11 -28.33 13.44 1.23
N ALA A 12 -28.75 14.27 2.19
CA ALA A 12 -27.92 15.36 2.67
C ALA A 12 -26.52 14.78 2.93
N PRO A 13 -25.44 15.48 2.52
CA PRO A 13 -24.09 14.99 2.75
C PRO A 13 -23.96 14.67 4.25
N PRO A 14 -23.35 13.53 4.62
CA PRO A 14 -23.23 13.16 6.01
C PRO A 14 -22.59 14.32 6.76
N ALA A 15 -23.25 14.76 7.83
CA ALA A 15 -22.74 15.84 8.65
C ALA A 15 -21.34 15.47 9.15
N THR A 16 -20.39 16.42 9.08
CA THR A 16 -19.04 16.23 9.61
C THR A 16 -19.15 15.87 11.10
N PRO A 17 -18.55 14.76 11.56
CA PRO A 17 -18.65 14.36 12.96
C PRO A 17 -17.92 15.34 13.87
N SER A 18 -18.43 15.52 15.09
CA SER A 18 -17.98 16.54 16.04
C SER A 18 -16.52 16.37 16.49
N TRP A 19 -16.02 15.13 16.44
CA TRP A 19 -14.64 14.79 16.78
C TRP A 19 -13.64 15.06 15.64
N LEU A 20 -14.12 15.26 14.41
CA LEU A 20 -13.26 15.54 13.26
C LEU A 20 -12.95 17.05 13.19
N THR A 21 -11.89 17.45 13.90
CA THR A 21 -11.51 18.86 14.06
C THR A 21 -10.77 19.44 12.84
N THR A 22 -10.22 18.59 11.99
CA THR A 22 -9.51 18.99 10.75
C THR A 22 -10.20 18.44 9.51
N PRO A 23 -10.18 19.15 8.37
CA PRO A 23 -10.68 18.61 7.12
C PRO A 23 -9.95 17.31 6.73
N CYS A 24 -10.69 16.39 6.10
CA CYS A 24 -10.07 15.19 5.54
C CYS A 24 -8.98 15.56 4.53
N PRO A 25 -7.80 14.93 4.59
CA PRO A 25 -6.82 14.99 3.52
C PRO A 25 -7.43 14.52 2.20
N SER A 26 -6.96 15.07 1.07
CA SER A 26 -7.50 14.74 -0.27
C SER A 26 -7.38 13.26 -0.66
N TRP A 27 -6.47 12.53 -0.03
CA TRP A 27 -6.26 11.10 -0.22
C TRP A 27 -7.17 10.23 0.66
N CYS A 28 -7.86 10.80 1.66
CA CYS A 28 -8.71 10.04 2.57
C CYS A 28 -9.94 9.51 1.83
N ARG A 29 -10.21 8.22 1.99
CA ARG A 29 -11.37 7.51 1.43
C ARG A 29 -12.22 6.81 2.49
N ARG A 30 -11.82 6.90 3.77
CA ARG A 30 -12.59 6.34 4.89
C ARG A 30 -13.83 7.22 5.16
N ALA A 31 -14.97 6.58 5.37
CA ALA A 31 -16.15 7.25 5.89
C ALA A 31 -15.95 7.52 7.39
N HIS A 32 -16.35 8.71 7.85
CA HIS A 32 -16.26 9.10 9.25
C HIS A 32 -17.65 9.32 9.82
N GLY A 33 -17.96 8.63 10.91
CA GLY A 33 -19.25 8.71 11.62
C GLY A 33 -19.10 9.30 13.01
N GLU A 34 -20.17 9.92 13.53
CA GLU A 34 -20.19 10.45 14.90
C GLU A 34 -19.86 9.37 15.94
N ASP A 35 -20.39 8.18 15.72
CA ASP A 35 -20.27 7.02 16.61
C ASP A 35 -19.00 6.18 16.36
N ASP A 36 -18.06 6.66 15.53
CA ASP A 36 -16.77 5.97 15.33
C ASP A 36 -16.04 5.82 16.68
N HIS A 37 -15.64 4.59 16.99
CA HIS A 37 -14.86 4.29 18.19
C HIS A 37 -13.54 5.09 18.16
N PRO A 38 -13.00 5.56 19.30
CA PRO A 38 -11.79 6.39 19.31
C PRO A 38 -10.60 5.83 18.52
N GLU A 39 -10.43 4.51 18.46
CA GLU A 39 -9.37 3.85 17.68
C GLU A 39 -9.60 3.82 16.16
N ASP A 40 -10.86 4.03 15.73
CA ASP A 40 -11.28 4.07 14.33
C ASP A 40 -11.27 5.49 13.74
N ARG A 41 -11.01 6.50 14.57
CA ARG A 41 -10.93 7.91 14.20
C ARG A 41 -9.57 8.20 13.56
N TYR A 42 -9.33 7.71 12.35
CA TYR A 42 -8.10 7.95 11.61
C TYR A 42 -8.36 8.06 10.11
N HIS A 43 -7.55 8.83 9.39
CA HIS A 43 -7.64 8.94 7.93
C HIS A 43 -6.98 7.75 7.26
N GLN A 44 -7.59 7.26 6.18
CA GLN A 44 -7.08 6.12 5.42
C GLN A 44 -7.30 6.33 3.92
N SER A 45 -6.28 6.04 3.10
CA SER A 45 -6.45 5.99 1.65
C SER A 45 -7.20 4.75 1.20
N GLU A 46 -7.59 4.75 -0.08
CA GLU A 46 -7.88 3.50 -0.76
C GLU A 46 -6.65 2.57 -0.71
N SER A 47 -6.92 1.27 -0.64
CA SER A 47 -5.88 0.25 -0.53
C SER A 47 -5.48 -0.25 -1.92
N THR A 48 -4.18 -0.27 -2.18
CA THR A 48 -3.63 -0.98 -3.34
C THR A 48 -3.34 -2.42 -2.96
N ILE A 49 -3.83 -3.37 -3.75
CA ILE A 49 -3.62 -4.80 -3.54
C ILE A 49 -2.63 -5.31 -4.59
N LEU A 50 -1.62 -6.07 -4.14
CA LEU A 50 -0.62 -6.66 -5.02
C LEU A 50 -0.26 -8.08 -4.59
N VAL A 51 0.09 -8.92 -5.56
CA VAL A 51 0.57 -10.29 -5.32
C VAL A 51 2.08 -10.27 -5.23
N ALA A 52 2.63 -10.93 -4.22
CA ALA A 52 4.06 -11.07 -4.00
C ALA A 52 4.41 -12.47 -3.48
N VAL A 53 5.70 -12.71 -3.33
CA VAL A 53 6.24 -13.91 -2.68
C VAL A 53 7.08 -13.46 -1.49
N ALA A 54 6.82 -14.02 -0.33
CA ALA A 54 7.55 -13.72 0.90
C ALA A 54 8.26 -14.98 1.40
N GLY A 55 9.46 -14.81 1.96
CA GLY A 55 10.19 -15.87 2.66
C GLY A 55 10.46 -15.47 4.11
N SER A 56 10.81 -16.44 4.94
CA SER A 56 11.16 -16.21 6.34
C SER A 56 12.49 -15.45 6.54
N GLY A 57 13.34 -15.41 5.50
CA GLY A 57 14.65 -14.74 5.52
C GLY A 57 15.76 -15.50 6.25
N ASP A 58 15.43 -16.57 6.97
CA ASP A 58 16.34 -17.39 7.78
C ASP A 58 16.52 -18.84 7.25
N THR A 59 15.82 -19.21 6.17
CA THR A 59 15.89 -20.54 5.56
C THR A 59 16.83 -20.56 4.35
N VAL A 60 17.66 -21.61 4.26
CA VAL A 60 18.60 -21.83 3.14
C VAL A 60 18.31 -23.18 2.47
N PRO A 61 18.05 -23.23 1.14
CA PRO A 61 17.96 -22.09 0.22
C PRO A 61 16.71 -21.25 0.50
N VAL A 62 16.77 -19.95 0.20
CA VAL A 62 15.64 -19.01 0.40
C VAL A 62 14.36 -19.51 -0.26
N SER A 63 14.49 -20.16 -1.43
CA SER A 63 13.37 -20.76 -2.16
C SER A 63 12.57 -21.77 -1.36
N ALA A 64 13.14 -22.40 -0.34
CA ALA A 64 12.47 -23.40 0.48
C ALA A 64 11.44 -22.81 1.46
N SER A 65 11.48 -21.49 1.73
CA SER A 65 10.49 -20.82 2.59
C SER A 65 9.59 -19.83 1.87
N LEU A 66 9.71 -19.73 0.55
CA LEU A 66 8.92 -18.81 -0.27
C LEU A 66 7.45 -19.26 -0.33
N VAL A 67 6.55 -18.36 0.06
CA VAL A 67 5.10 -18.56 -0.02
C VAL A 67 4.44 -17.38 -0.73
N PRO A 68 3.38 -17.63 -1.52
CA PRO A 68 2.60 -16.56 -2.12
C PRO A 68 1.91 -15.74 -1.02
N VAL A 69 1.93 -14.42 -1.17
CA VAL A 69 1.25 -13.49 -0.26
C VAL A 69 0.51 -12.43 -1.06
N THR A 70 -0.62 -11.99 -0.54
CA THR A 70 -1.30 -10.78 -1.00
C THR A 70 -0.89 -9.64 -0.08
N LEU A 71 -0.28 -8.59 -0.64
CA LEU A 71 0.08 -7.38 0.09
C LEU A 71 -0.97 -6.30 -0.11
N VAL A 72 -1.20 -5.55 0.95
CA VAL A 72 -2.03 -4.35 1.00
C VAL A 72 -1.14 -3.16 1.28
N VAL A 73 -1.22 -2.14 0.44
CA VAL A 73 -0.51 -0.88 0.58
C VAL A 73 -1.51 0.25 0.75
N ARG A 74 -1.35 1.07 1.79
CA ARG A 74 -2.23 2.20 2.06
C ARG A 74 -1.55 3.29 2.86
N VAL A 75 -2.12 4.50 2.79
CA VAL A 75 -1.74 5.63 3.65
C VAL A 75 -2.69 5.67 4.84
N GLY A 76 -2.13 5.90 6.03
CA GLY A 76 -2.88 6.06 7.28
C GLY A 76 -2.38 7.25 8.09
N GLN A 77 -3.28 7.94 8.78
CA GLN A 77 -2.93 9.03 9.69
C GLN A 77 -3.92 9.10 10.85
N TYR A 78 -3.43 8.98 12.10
CA TYR A 78 -4.24 9.27 13.28
C TYR A 78 -4.26 10.79 13.57
N PRO A 79 -5.29 11.30 14.25
CA PRO A 79 -5.30 12.64 14.81
C PRO A 79 -4.03 12.85 15.64
N ASP A 80 -3.35 13.97 15.42
CA ASP A 80 -2.10 14.34 16.09
C ASP A 80 -0.90 13.40 15.85
N ALA A 81 -0.98 12.51 14.85
CA ALA A 81 0.10 11.61 14.46
C ALA A 81 0.68 11.93 13.06
N ALA A 82 1.88 11.40 12.83
CA ALA A 82 2.48 11.41 11.50
C ALA A 82 1.68 10.56 10.51
N THR A 83 1.75 10.93 9.23
CA THR A 83 1.24 10.13 8.12
C THR A 83 2.18 8.94 7.86
N TRP A 84 1.62 7.76 7.68
CA TRP A 84 2.36 6.52 7.43
C TRP A 84 1.91 5.88 6.12
N VAL A 85 2.85 5.29 5.38
CA VAL A 85 2.60 4.31 4.33
C VAL A 85 2.77 2.93 4.95
N LEU A 86 1.70 2.14 4.92
CA LEU A 86 1.67 0.79 5.46
C LEU A 86 1.79 -0.21 4.31
N VAL A 87 2.70 -1.18 4.45
CA VAL A 87 2.78 -2.38 3.60
C VAL A 87 2.63 -3.59 4.51
N GLU A 88 1.57 -4.36 4.30
CA GLU A 88 1.27 -5.52 5.14
C GLU A 88 0.59 -6.63 4.33
N PRO A 89 0.73 -7.91 4.74
CA PRO A 89 -0.09 -8.95 4.17
C PRO A 89 -1.58 -8.76 4.46
N ALA A 90 -2.43 -9.07 3.48
CA ALA A 90 -3.88 -9.03 3.60
C ALA A 90 -4.39 -10.01 4.66
N GLU A 91 -3.67 -11.11 4.86
CA GLU A 91 -3.98 -12.18 5.80
C GLU A 91 -2.75 -12.55 6.63
N GLY A 92 -2.98 -13.04 7.85
CA GLY A 92 -1.93 -13.57 8.72
C GLY A 92 -1.28 -12.54 9.66
N ARG A 93 -0.39 -13.03 10.53
CA ARG A 93 0.37 -12.24 11.52
C ARG A 93 1.81 -12.02 11.06
N HIS A 94 1.95 -11.53 9.84
CA HIS A 94 3.26 -11.21 9.29
C HIS A 94 3.69 -9.80 9.70
N PRO A 95 5.01 -9.52 9.73
CA PRO A 95 5.50 -8.19 10.05
C PRO A 95 4.92 -7.15 9.08
N ARG A 96 4.47 -6.04 9.66
CA ARG A 96 3.96 -4.87 8.94
C ARG A 96 5.11 -3.88 8.77
N ILE A 97 5.27 -3.32 7.59
CA ILE A 97 6.22 -2.24 7.36
C ILE A 97 5.44 -0.93 7.44
N ALA A 98 5.79 -0.09 8.40
CA ALA A 98 5.29 1.28 8.50
C ALA A 98 6.42 2.24 8.11
N LEU A 99 6.18 3.04 7.07
CA LEU A 99 7.15 3.97 6.51
C LEU A 99 6.62 5.39 6.62
N SER A 100 7.50 6.35 6.88
CA SER A 100 7.16 7.74 6.60
C SER A 100 7.04 7.94 5.07
N PRO A 101 6.43 9.03 4.60
CA PRO A 101 6.37 9.33 3.17
C PRO A 101 7.76 9.44 2.52
N GLU A 102 8.76 9.92 3.26
CA GLU A 102 10.15 10.02 2.80
C GLU A 102 10.76 8.63 2.62
N SER A 103 10.71 7.79 3.67
CA SER A 103 11.25 6.42 3.58
C SER A 103 10.51 5.55 2.56
N ALA A 104 9.23 5.80 2.30
CA ALA A 104 8.49 5.13 1.24
C ALA A 104 9.02 5.49 -0.16
N ARG A 105 9.39 6.75 -0.39
CA ARG A 105 10.01 7.18 -1.65
C ARG A 105 11.40 6.57 -1.82
N ASP A 106 12.20 6.57 -0.74
CA ASP A 106 13.54 5.97 -0.75
C ASP A 106 13.47 4.47 -1.05
N LEU A 107 12.53 3.75 -0.43
CA LEU A 107 12.29 2.33 -0.71
C LEU A 107 11.86 2.12 -2.18
N ALA A 108 10.93 2.93 -2.69
CA ALA A 108 10.51 2.83 -4.08
C ALA A 108 11.67 3.05 -5.06
N ALA A 109 12.52 4.06 -4.81
CA ALA A 109 13.71 4.32 -5.62
C ALA A 109 14.71 3.15 -5.57
N ALA A 110 14.94 2.58 -4.38
CA ALA A 110 15.83 1.43 -4.23
C ALA A 110 15.30 0.20 -4.98
N LEU A 111 13.99 -0.07 -4.92
CA LEU A 111 13.37 -1.18 -5.65
C LEU A 111 13.50 -1.01 -7.16
N LEU A 112 13.24 0.20 -7.69
CA LEU A 112 13.39 0.49 -9.12
C LEU A 112 14.84 0.30 -9.58
N ALA A 113 15.81 0.81 -8.82
CA ALA A 113 17.22 0.66 -9.15
C ALA A 113 17.67 -0.81 -9.22
N GLN A 114 17.14 -1.68 -8.35
CA GLN A 114 17.42 -3.12 -8.41
C GLN A 114 16.84 -3.76 -9.68
N VAL A 115 15.61 -3.41 -10.05
CA VAL A 115 14.95 -3.94 -11.26
C VAL A 115 15.66 -3.47 -12.53
N ASP A 116 16.03 -2.19 -12.60
CA ASP A 116 16.74 -1.63 -13.75
C ASP A 116 18.14 -2.27 -13.92
N GLY A 117 18.81 -2.55 -12.79
CA GLY A 117 20.10 -3.25 -12.79
C GLY A 117 20.05 -4.66 -13.36
N LEU A 118 18.92 -5.38 -13.18
CA LEU A 118 18.73 -6.71 -13.77
C LEU A 118 18.61 -6.64 -15.30
N ALA A 119 17.97 -5.59 -15.83
CA ALA A 119 17.81 -5.41 -17.27
C ALA A 119 19.13 -5.04 -17.99
N GLY A 120 20.12 -4.51 -17.27
CA GLY A 120 21.42 -4.11 -17.82
C GLY A 120 22.49 -5.20 -17.85
N GLY A 121 22.21 -6.42 -17.34
CA GLY A 121 23.23 -7.43 -17.03
C GLY A 121 23.50 -8.52 -18.07
N ASP A 122 22.76 -8.60 -19.19
CA ASP A 122 22.74 -9.83 -20.02
C ASP A 122 23.14 -9.66 -21.50
N LEU A 123 24.06 -8.72 -21.80
CA LEU A 123 24.69 -8.61 -23.13
C LEU A 123 26.21 -8.44 -23.01
N GLY A 124 26.95 -9.53 -22.79
CA GLY A 124 28.42 -9.42 -22.86
C GLY A 124 29.30 -10.57 -22.36
N ALA A 125 28.94 -11.84 -22.63
CA ALA A 125 29.89 -12.95 -22.46
C ALA A 125 29.86 -13.90 -23.68
N GLY A 126 29.90 -13.32 -24.88
CA GLY A 126 30.22 -14.03 -26.11
C GLY A 126 31.72 -13.93 -26.38
N ALA A 127 32.46 -14.95 -25.97
CA ALA A 127 33.88 -15.09 -26.19
C ALA A 127 34.28 -14.97 -27.68
N SER A 128 35.38 -14.28 -27.94
CA SER A 128 36.30 -14.62 -29.03
C SER A 128 37.69 -14.70 -28.44
N ASP A 129 38.18 -15.93 -28.27
CA ASP A 129 39.57 -16.24 -27.96
C ASP A 129 40.40 -16.09 -29.26
N PRO A 130 41.33 -15.14 -29.37
CA PRO A 130 42.22 -15.04 -30.52
C PRO A 130 43.47 -15.88 -30.26
N ARG A 131 43.31 -17.21 -30.23
CA ARG A 131 44.43 -18.17 -30.31
C ARG A 131 44.44 -19.03 -31.57
N ASP A 132 43.60 -18.71 -32.55
CA ASP A 132 43.69 -19.24 -33.91
C ASP A 132 44.10 -18.14 -34.90
N ARG A 133 45.35 -17.66 -34.81
CA ARG A 133 46.13 -17.11 -35.94
C ARG A 133 47.62 -17.30 -35.72
#